data_AF-A0A9W6JZ15-F1
#
_entry.id   AF-A0A9W6JZ15-F1
#
_cell.length_a   1.000
_cell.length_b   1.000
_cell.length_c   1.000
_cell.angle_alpha   90.00
_cell.angle_beta   90.00
_cell.angle_gamma   90.00
#
_symmetry.space_group_name_H-M   'P 1'
#
loop_
_entity.id
_entity.type
_entity.pdbx_description
1 polymer ?
#
loop_
_entity_poly.entity_id
_entity_poly.type
_entity_poly.pdbx_seq_one_letter_code
_entity_poly.pdbx_strand_id
1 'polypeptide(L)'
;MPPRTLRTEKAGKKELRLVLDGNVYVGLVDGHRLADGEDADEVWSNLRRNVGVADPRYFGYSGAINHFRRFFPNGFASQGFASQERGDKIVALDELSRNVPLVAAVDGTGLAEAVLAVFRRTNLPGKFEQIWVQNLLRSADADRFIQFSARFALEPSRKHLAELATCAKPHKAATWPILTYLPFFWQPERHMFLKPEVTREYAARVGHIFAELYASPPDFPTYEALLDLVDVTRRKIGELDQRDGIDIQGFIWVVGGGYRESDGVYP
;
A
#
# COMPACT_ATOMS: atom_id res chain seq x y z
N MET A 1 23.79 -36.85 -3.76
CA MET A 1 22.84 -36.91 -2.63
C MET A 1 21.48 -36.47 -3.12
N PRO A 2 20.37 -37.02 -2.61
CA PRO A 2 19.04 -36.51 -2.95
C PRO A 2 18.86 -35.08 -2.43
N PRO A 3 18.06 -34.24 -3.10
CA PRO A 3 17.79 -32.88 -2.65
C PRO A 3 17.20 -32.87 -1.23
N ARG A 4 17.71 -32.00 -0.36
CA ARG A 4 17.27 -31.88 1.05
C ARG A 4 16.63 -30.53 1.31
N THR A 5 15.36 -30.51 1.72
CA THR A 5 14.69 -29.28 2.17
C THR A 5 15.33 -28.76 3.47
N LEU A 6 15.74 -27.51 3.47
CA LEU A 6 16.35 -26.81 4.60
C LEU A 6 15.36 -25.89 5.32
N ARG A 7 14.45 -25.26 4.57
CA ARG A 7 13.44 -24.34 5.09
C ARG A 7 12.15 -24.45 4.30
N THR A 8 11.02 -24.32 4.99
CA THR A 8 9.69 -24.21 4.37
C THR A 8 8.94 -23.05 5.03
N GLU A 9 8.27 -22.23 4.23
CA GLU A 9 7.41 -21.14 4.70
C GLU A 9 6.17 -21.07 3.81
N LYS A 10 5.02 -20.73 4.39
CA LYS A 10 3.84 -20.36 3.59
C LYS A 10 3.82 -18.85 3.40
N ALA A 11 3.76 -18.41 2.14
CA ALA A 11 3.39 -17.04 1.80
C ALA A 11 2.00 -17.07 1.17
N GLY A 12 0.97 -16.71 1.96
CA GLY A 12 -0.41 -16.82 1.52
C GLY A 12 -0.79 -18.26 1.17
N LYS A 13 -1.14 -18.50 -0.09
CA LYS A 13 -1.49 -19.83 -0.61
C LYS A 13 -0.29 -20.62 -1.15
N LYS A 14 0.85 -19.96 -1.33
CA LYS A 14 2.05 -20.55 -1.93
C LYS A 14 2.96 -21.16 -0.87
N GLU A 15 3.54 -22.31 -1.18
CA GLU A 15 4.60 -22.93 -0.40
C GLU A 15 5.96 -22.51 -0.95
N LEU A 16 6.78 -21.90 -0.10
CA LEU A 16 8.17 -21.58 -0.39
C LEU A 16 9.04 -22.64 0.27
N ARG A 17 9.97 -23.22 -0.50
CA ARG A 17 10.98 -24.16 0.02
C ARG A 17 12.38 -23.72 -0.37
N LEU A 18 13.30 -23.75 0.60
CA LEU A 18 14.73 -23.72 0.34
C LEU A 18 15.24 -25.16 0.36
N VAL A 19 15.88 -25.59 -0.72
CA VAL A 19 16.36 -26.96 -0.90
C VAL A 19 17.86 -26.91 -1.18
N LEU A 20 18.64 -27.78 -0.55
CA LEU A 20 20.02 -28.03 -0.95
C LEU A 20 20.02 -29.16 -1.98
N ASP A 21 20.42 -28.86 -3.20
CA ASP A 21 20.55 -29.82 -4.29
C ASP A 21 22.01 -29.88 -4.74
N GLY A 22 22.70 -30.98 -4.40
CA GLY A 22 24.16 -31.05 -4.49
C GLY A 22 24.83 -30.02 -3.59
N ASN A 23 25.55 -29.07 -4.20
CA ASN A 23 26.25 -27.97 -3.52
C ASN A 23 25.57 -26.60 -3.73
N VAL A 24 24.35 -26.58 -4.29
CA VAL A 24 23.65 -25.33 -4.62
C VAL A 24 22.37 -25.25 -3.80
N TYR A 25 22.07 -24.05 -3.29
CA TYR A 25 20.79 -23.74 -2.68
C TYR A 25 19.78 -23.36 -3.76
N VAL A 26 18.61 -23.96 -3.70
CA VAL A 26 17.53 -23.78 -4.67
C VAL A 26 16.27 -23.31 -3.94
N GLY A 27 15.73 -22.18 -4.38
CA GLY A 27 14.46 -21.65 -3.94
C GLY A 27 13.32 -22.14 -4.83
N LEU A 28 12.32 -22.79 -4.23
CA LEU A 28 11.14 -23.34 -4.89
C LEU A 28 9.86 -22.61 -4.45
N VAL A 29 8.96 -22.34 -5.39
CA VAL A 29 7.58 -21.88 -5.14
C VAL A 29 6.61 -22.91 -5.69
N ASP A 30 5.81 -23.54 -4.82
CA ASP A 30 4.90 -24.64 -5.17
C ASP A 30 5.59 -25.74 -6.00
N GLY A 31 6.86 -26.00 -5.69
CA GLY A 31 7.71 -26.98 -6.39
C GLY A 31 8.43 -26.46 -7.64
N HIS A 32 8.18 -25.24 -8.10
CA HIS A 32 8.86 -24.64 -9.25
C HIS A 32 10.10 -23.87 -8.82
N ARG A 33 11.24 -24.13 -9.47
CA ARG A 33 12.51 -23.43 -9.21
C ARG A 33 12.44 -21.98 -9.68
N LEU A 34 12.76 -21.06 -8.77
CA LEU A 34 12.61 -19.63 -8.96
C LEU A 34 13.85 -18.82 -8.55
N ALA A 35 14.73 -19.41 -7.74
CA ALA A 35 16.03 -18.86 -7.41
C ALA A 35 17.03 -19.98 -7.18
N ASP A 36 18.32 -19.71 -7.38
CA ASP A 36 19.42 -20.55 -6.94
C ASP A 36 20.68 -19.74 -6.65
N GLY A 37 21.60 -20.34 -5.90
CA GLY A 37 22.83 -19.68 -5.49
C GLY A 37 23.64 -20.51 -4.49
N GLU A 38 24.79 -19.97 -4.11
CA GLU A 38 25.71 -20.61 -3.16
C GLU A 38 25.49 -20.14 -1.71
N ASP A 39 24.67 -19.12 -1.50
CA ASP A 39 24.30 -18.60 -0.18
C ASP A 39 22.81 -18.84 0.12
N ALA A 40 22.54 -19.52 1.24
CA ALA A 40 21.19 -19.90 1.65
C ALA A 40 20.28 -18.70 1.94
N ASP A 41 20.80 -17.67 2.60
CA ASP A 41 20.03 -16.51 3.05
C ASP A 41 19.74 -15.55 1.89
N GLU A 42 20.69 -15.43 0.96
CA GLU A 42 20.48 -14.69 -0.29
C GLU A 42 19.42 -15.36 -1.16
N VAL A 43 19.52 -16.68 -1.39
CA VAL A 43 18.52 -17.44 -2.15
C VAL A 43 17.15 -17.35 -1.50
N TRP A 44 17.07 -17.45 -0.17
CA TRP A 44 15.81 -17.32 0.54
C TRP A 44 15.20 -15.91 0.42
N SER A 45 16.02 -14.87 0.56
CA SER A 45 15.60 -13.48 0.38
C SER A 45 15.16 -13.20 -1.06
N ASN A 46 15.86 -13.77 -2.06
CA ASN A 46 15.48 -13.71 -3.47
C ASN A 46 14.16 -14.44 -3.74
N LEU A 47 13.98 -15.63 -3.19
CA LEU A 47 12.76 -16.42 -3.33
C LEU A 47 11.54 -15.66 -2.79
N ARG A 48 11.64 -15.07 -1.60
CA ARG A 48 10.56 -14.25 -1.02
C ARG A 48 10.28 -13.00 -1.84
N ARG A 49 11.30 -12.36 -2.40
CA ARG A 49 11.14 -11.19 -3.27
C ARG A 49 10.46 -11.51 -4.61
N ASN A 50 10.68 -12.70 -5.14
CA ASN A 50 10.25 -13.07 -6.49
C ASN A 50 9.08 -14.07 -6.51
N VAL A 51 8.49 -14.41 -5.35
CA VAL A 51 7.35 -15.35 -5.23
C VAL A 51 6.16 -14.98 -6.12
N GLY A 52 5.99 -13.70 -6.45
CA GLY A 52 4.92 -13.22 -7.32
C GLY A 52 5.20 -13.39 -8.82
N VAL A 53 6.43 -13.73 -9.24
CA VAL A 53 6.77 -13.90 -10.68
C VAL A 53 5.99 -15.05 -11.34
N ALA A 54 5.57 -16.04 -10.56
CA ALA A 54 4.73 -17.14 -11.04
C ALA A 54 3.24 -16.78 -11.19
N ASP A 55 2.82 -15.56 -10.80
CA ASP A 55 1.42 -15.13 -10.95
C ASP A 55 1.11 -14.83 -12.42
N PRO A 56 -0.02 -15.31 -12.99
CA PRO A 56 -0.37 -15.06 -14.39
C PRO A 56 -0.60 -13.58 -14.72
N ARG A 57 -0.82 -12.72 -13.71
CA ARG A 57 -0.92 -11.26 -13.89
C ARG A 57 0.43 -10.55 -13.92
N TYR A 58 1.52 -11.26 -13.60
CA TYR A 58 2.85 -10.69 -13.51
C TYR A 58 3.33 -10.13 -14.87
N PHE A 59 3.73 -8.87 -14.87
CA PHE A 59 4.43 -8.22 -15.99
C PHE A 59 5.62 -7.36 -15.54
N GLY A 60 5.94 -7.38 -14.25
CA GLY A 60 7.10 -6.71 -13.67
C GLY A 60 7.04 -5.17 -13.71
N TYR A 61 8.10 -4.53 -13.20
CA TYR A 61 8.15 -3.07 -13.10
C TYR A 61 8.25 -2.37 -14.46
N SER A 62 8.99 -2.93 -15.42
CA SER A 62 9.03 -2.37 -16.79
C SER A 62 7.66 -2.42 -17.46
N GLY A 63 6.90 -3.51 -17.27
CA GLY A 63 5.51 -3.60 -17.73
C GLY A 63 4.60 -2.60 -17.01
N ALA A 64 4.81 -2.38 -15.70
CA ALA A 64 4.06 -1.39 -14.92
C ALA A 64 4.30 0.04 -15.40
N ILE A 65 5.55 0.40 -15.67
CA ILE A 65 5.91 1.70 -16.23
C ILE A 65 5.27 1.88 -17.61
N ASN A 66 5.36 0.88 -18.48
CA ASN A 66 4.72 0.93 -19.80
C ASN A 66 3.20 1.06 -19.70
N HIS A 67 2.57 0.34 -18.77
CA HIS A 67 1.14 0.43 -18.52
C HIS A 67 0.74 1.83 -18.04
N PHE A 68 1.49 2.39 -17.09
CA PHE A 68 1.28 3.76 -16.60
C PHE A 68 1.43 4.80 -17.73
N ARG A 69 2.48 4.68 -18.56
CA ARG A 69 2.73 5.57 -19.69
C ARG A 69 1.67 5.50 -20.80
N ARG A 70 0.88 4.43 -20.89
CA ARG A 70 -0.25 4.37 -21.84
C ARG A 70 -1.33 5.42 -21.51
N PHE A 71 -1.59 5.63 -20.23
CA PHE A 71 -2.55 6.64 -19.77
C PHE A 71 -1.90 8.00 -19.59
N PHE A 72 -0.63 8.04 -19.17
CA PHE A 72 0.12 9.26 -18.88
C PHE A 72 1.46 9.26 -19.63
N PRO A 73 1.48 9.63 -20.93
CA PRO A 73 2.66 9.52 -21.79
C PRO A 73 3.93 10.17 -21.23
N ASN A 74 3.78 11.29 -20.51
CA ASN A 74 4.88 12.02 -19.87
C ASN A 74 5.12 11.58 -18.42
N GLY A 75 4.62 10.42 -18.02
CA GLY A 75 4.71 9.91 -16.65
C GLY A 75 4.06 10.87 -15.63
N PHE A 76 4.72 11.08 -14.50
CA PHE A 76 4.24 11.97 -13.44
C PHE A 76 4.23 13.47 -13.82
N ALA A 77 4.91 13.84 -14.92
CA ALA A 77 4.90 15.18 -15.49
C ALA A 77 3.69 15.45 -16.40
N SER A 78 2.88 14.43 -16.71
CA SER A 78 1.67 14.59 -17.52
C SER A 78 0.67 15.54 -16.84
N GLN A 79 0.12 16.50 -17.58
CA GLN A 79 -0.92 17.40 -17.04
C GLN A 79 -2.20 16.62 -16.70
N GLY A 80 -2.46 15.58 -17.48
CA GLY A 80 -3.43 14.54 -17.20
C GLY A 80 -3.25 13.94 -15.82
N PHE A 81 -2.04 13.48 -15.47
CA PHE A 81 -1.78 12.89 -14.16
C PHE A 81 -1.99 13.91 -13.04
N ALA A 82 -1.50 15.15 -13.22
CA ALA A 82 -1.69 16.22 -12.26
C ALA A 82 -3.18 16.51 -11.98
N SER A 83 -4.01 16.53 -13.03
CA SER A 83 -5.45 16.83 -12.90
C SER A 83 -6.29 15.65 -12.44
N GLN A 84 -6.02 14.43 -12.93
CA GLN A 84 -6.84 13.24 -12.64
C GLN A 84 -6.46 12.59 -11.32
N GLU A 85 -5.17 12.55 -10.97
CA GLU A 85 -4.68 11.72 -9.87
C GLU A 85 -4.02 12.49 -8.73
N ARG A 86 -3.63 13.75 -8.93
CA ARG A 86 -2.86 14.49 -7.92
C ARG A 86 -3.60 15.67 -7.31
N GLY A 87 -4.35 16.42 -8.12
CA GLY A 87 -4.91 17.72 -7.74
C GLY A 87 -5.77 17.68 -6.48
N ASP A 88 -6.71 16.75 -6.38
CA ASP A 88 -7.61 16.61 -5.23
C ASP A 88 -6.86 16.23 -3.94
N LYS A 89 -5.86 15.36 -4.05
CA LYS A 89 -4.99 14.91 -2.94
C LYS A 89 -4.12 16.05 -2.43
N ILE A 90 -3.60 16.92 -3.30
CA ILE A 90 -2.84 18.11 -2.86
C ILE A 90 -3.75 19.09 -2.11
N VAL A 91 -4.95 19.34 -2.62
CA VAL A 91 -5.93 20.19 -1.90
C VAL A 91 -6.27 19.60 -0.53
N ALA A 92 -6.49 18.28 -0.44
CA ALA A 92 -6.76 17.59 0.80
C ALA A 92 -5.57 17.67 1.78
N LEU A 93 -4.35 17.46 1.29
CA LEU A 93 -3.11 17.60 2.06
C LEU A 93 -2.95 19.01 2.64
N ASP A 94 -3.13 20.04 1.81
CA ASP A 94 -3.03 21.44 2.22
C ASP A 94 -4.10 21.82 3.25
N GLU A 95 -5.32 21.34 3.06
CA GLU A 95 -6.42 21.57 4.01
C GLU A 95 -6.18 20.87 5.35
N LEU A 96 -5.71 19.63 5.34
CA LEU A 96 -5.35 18.89 6.54
C LEU A 96 -4.18 19.56 7.28
N SER A 97 -3.13 19.92 6.56
CA SER A 97 -1.93 20.55 7.14
C SER A 97 -2.24 21.89 7.79
N ARG A 98 -3.18 22.66 7.22
CA ARG A 98 -3.59 23.97 7.74
C ARG A 98 -4.51 23.86 8.95
N ASN A 99 -5.49 22.96 8.91
CA ASN A 99 -6.59 22.93 9.89
C ASN A 99 -6.37 21.89 11.00
N VAL A 100 -5.66 20.81 10.69
CA VAL A 100 -5.44 19.68 11.60
C VAL A 100 -3.99 19.18 11.44
N PRO A 101 -2.98 20.03 11.72
CA PRO A 101 -1.59 19.62 11.64
C PRO A 101 -1.32 18.46 12.61
N LEU A 102 -0.43 17.53 12.22
CA LEU A 102 -0.18 16.29 12.97
C LEU A 102 0.08 16.53 14.46
N VAL A 103 0.89 17.53 14.80
CA VAL A 103 1.23 17.87 16.19
C VAL A 103 0.00 18.27 17.00
N ALA A 104 -0.92 19.03 16.41
CA ALA A 104 -2.17 19.41 17.08
C ALA A 104 -3.14 18.23 17.21
N ALA A 105 -3.08 17.26 16.29
CA ALA A 105 -3.97 16.11 16.27
C ALA A 105 -3.68 15.10 17.39
N VAL A 106 -2.46 15.05 17.94
CA VAL A 106 -2.05 14.05 18.96
C VAL A 106 -2.87 14.15 20.24
N ASP A 107 -3.18 15.37 20.68
CA ASP A 107 -3.93 15.65 21.92
C ASP A 107 -5.13 16.59 21.71
N GLY A 108 -5.35 17.06 20.47
CA GLY A 108 -6.44 17.97 20.14
C GLY A 108 -7.83 17.33 20.19
N THR A 109 -8.84 18.17 20.37
CA THR A 109 -10.27 17.80 20.40
C THR A 109 -11.08 18.74 19.51
N GLY A 110 -12.28 18.33 19.11
CA GLY A 110 -13.17 19.15 18.27
C GLY A 110 -12.69 19.30 16.82
N LEU A 111 -11.78 18.43 16.37
CA LEU A 111 -11.16 18.48 15.03
C LEU A 111 -12.00 17.73 13.97
N ALA A 112 -13.11 17.12 14.37
CA ALA A 112 -13.82 16.13 13.59
C ALA A 112 -14.41 16.65 12.27
N GLU A 113 -15.05 17.82 12.26
CA GLU A 113 -15.61 18.37 11.01
C GLU A 113 -14.51 18.86 10.06
N ALA A 114 -13.36 19.33 10.57
CA ALA A 114 -12.21 19.67 9.73
C ALA A 114 -11.61 18.40 9.09
N VAL A 115 -11.45 17.33 9.86
CA VAL A 115 -11.03 16.02 9.33
C VAL A 115 -12.03 15.47 8.31
N LEU A 116 -13.34 15.55 8.60
CA LEU A 116 -14.39 15.08 7.69
C LEU A 116 -14.40 15.87 6.37
N ALA A 117 -14.11 17.17 6.41
CA ALA A 117 -13.97 17.98 5.20
C ALA A 117 -12.85 17.45 4.30
N VAL A 118 -11.70 17.07 4.87
CA VAL A 118 -10.57 16.47 4.13
C VAL A 118 -10.99 15.14 3.49
N PHE A 119 -11.62 14.22 4.24
CA PHE A 119 -12.12 12.94 3.69
C PHE A 119 -13.02 13.14 2.46
N ARG A 120 -13.84 14.20 2.45
CA ARG A 120 -14.76 14.53 1.35
C ARG A 120 -14.06 15.17 0.14
N ARG A 121 -12.81 15.61 0.25
CA ARG A 121 -12.06 16.19 -0.88
C ARG A 121 -11.60 15.15 -1.89
N THR A 122 -11.45 13.90 -1.47
CA THR A 122 -10.87 12.84 -2.28
C THR A 122 -11.84 11.71 -2.53
N ASN A 123 -11.70 11.02 -3.66
CA ASN A 123 -12.42 9.78 -3.93
C ASN A 123 -11.64 8.51 -3.50
N LEU A 124 -10.63 8.67 -2.64
CA LEU A 124 -9.78 7.58 -2.17
C LEU A 124 -10.59 6.51 -1.40
N PRO A 125 -11.28 6.86 -0.29
CA PRO A 125 -12.30 5.97 0.30
C PRO A 125 -13.49 5.82 -0.64
N GLY A 126 -13.99 4.60 -0.77
CA GLY A 126 -15.22 4.29 -1.47
C GLY A 126 -16.46 4.82 -0.75
N LYS A 127 -17.61 4.74 -1.43
CA LYS A 127 -18.89 5.32 -0.96
C LYS A 127 -19.31 4.84 0.43
N PHE A 128 -19.17 3.54 0.72
CA PHE A 128 -19.52 3.00 2.03
C PHE A 128 -18.55 3.45 3.13
N GLU A 129 -17.26 3.58 2.80
CA GLU A 129 -16.23 4.04 3.74
C GLU A 129 -16.45 5.51 4.10
N GLN A 130 -16.91 6.34 3.16
CA GLN A 130 -17.31 7.71 3.46
C GLN A 130 -18.49 7.78 4.45
N ILE A 131 -19.46 6.87 4.35
CA ILE A 131 -20.57 6.80 5.32
C ILE A 131 -20.04 6.38 6.70
N TRP A 132 -19.17 5.37 6.75
CA TRP A 132 -18.62 4.87 8.02
C TRP A 132 -17.73 5.90 8.72
N VAL A 133 -16.86 6.58 7.98
CA VAL A 133 -16.00 7.63 8.56
C VAL A 133 -16.83 8.83 9.02
N GLN A 134 -17.89 9.20 8.30
CA GLN A 134 -18.80 10.26 8.75
C GLN A 134 -19.49 9.88 10.07
N ASN A 135 -19.97 8.64 10.20
CA ASN A 135 -20.59 8.18 11.44
C ASN A 135 -19.59 8.19 12.61
N LEU A 136 -18.38 7.70 12.37
CA LEU A 136 -17.29 7.73 13.35
C LEU A 136 -16.95 9.16 13.79
N LEU A 137 -16.73 10.08 12.85
CA LEU A 137 -16.33 11.46 13.13
C LEU A 137 -17.48 12.30 13.75
N ARG A 138 -18.72 11.84 13.68
CA ARG A 138 -19.87 12.47 14.36
C ARG A 138 -20.27 11.78 15.66
N SER A 139 -19.46 10.84 16.12
CA SER A 139 -19.68 10.12 17.37
C SER A 139 -18.81 10.64 18.51
N ALA A 140 -19.02 10.11 19.71
CA ALA A 140 -18.16 10.39 20.86
C ALA A 140 -16.73 9.84 20.72
N ASP A 141 -16.45 9.01 19.71
CA ASP A 141 -15.12 8.43 19.45
C ASP A 141 -14.27 9.27 18.50
N ALA A 142 -14.81 10.38 17.96
CA ALA A 142 -14.15 11.17 16.92
C ALA A 142 -12.76 11.68 17.33
N ASP A 143 -12.65 12.29 18.50
CA ASP A 143 -11.38 12.81 19.00
C ASP A 143 -10.36 11.68 19.22
N ARG A 144 -10.79 10.55 19.81
CA ARG A 144 -9.91 9.39 20.01
C ARG A 144 -9.40 8.83 18.69
N PHE A 145 -10.25 8.73 17.68
CA PHE A 145 -9.85 8.24 16.36
C PHE A 145 -8.78 9.13 15.73
N ILE A 146 -8.94 10.44 15.81
CA ILE A 146 -7.97 11.41 15.27
C ILE A 146 -6.64 11.31 16.03
N GLN A 147 -6.69 11.28 17.36
CA GLN A 147 -5.51 11.15 18.23
C GLN A 147 -4.77 9.83 18.01
N PHE A 148 -5.48 8.70 17.92
CA PHE A 148 -4.87 7.41 17.62
C PHE A 148 -4.29 7.35 16.21
N SER A 149 -4.95 7.97 15.22
CA SER A 149 -4.40 8.11 13.87
C SER A 149 -3.09 8.91 13.88
N ALA A 150 -3.04 10.00 14.65
CA ALA A 150 -1.85 10.84 14.77
C ALA A 150 -0.69 10.11 15.47
N ARG A 151 -0.97 9.38 16.54
CA ARG A 151 0.03 8.54 17.24
C ARG A 151 0.57 7.43 16.34
N PHE A 152 -0.32 6.78 15.58
CA PHE A 152 0.10 5.78 14.58
C PHE A 152 0.96 6.41 13.46
N ALA A 153 0.67 7.64 13.06
CA ALA A 153 1.48 8.35 12.08
C ALA A 153 2.88 8.75 12.62
N LEU A 154 2.99 9.07 13.90
CA LEU A 154 4.29 9.39 14.51
C LEU A 154 5.14 8.13 14.71
N GLU A 155 4.52 7.07 15.25
CA GLU A 155 5.16 5.83 15.65
C GLU A 155 4.31 4.62 15.21
N PRO A 156 4.45 4.14 13.97
CA PRO A 156 3.67 2.98 13.52
C PRO A 156 4.08 1.73 14.31
N SER A 157 3.14 1.15 15.05
CA SER A 157 3.36 -0.07 15.84
C SER A 157 2.11 -0.95 15.87
N ARG A 158 2.30 -2.23 16.23
CA ARG A 158 1.19 -3.19 16.48
C ARG A 158 0.17 -2.62 17.47
N LYS A 159 0.67 -1.97 18.53
CA LYS A 159 -0.16 -1.37 19.57
C LYS A 159 -1.00 -0.22 19.01
N HIS A 160 -0.37 0.75 18.35
CA HIS A 160 -1.07 1.94 17.85
C HIS A 160 -2.09 1.59 16.75
N LEU A 161 -1.77 0.62 15.87
CA LEU A 161 -2.75 0.12 14.89
C LEU A 161 -3.94 -0.57 15.58
N ALA A 162 -3.69 -1.37 16.62
CA ALA A 162 -4.75 -2.06 17.35
C ALA A 162 -5.68 -1.09 18.09
N GLU A 163 -5.14 -0.05 18.72
CA GLU A 163 -5.91 1.02 19.36
C GLU A 163 -6.79 1.76 18.34
N LEU A 164 -6.20 2.16 17.22
CA LEU A 164 -6.89 2.83 16.13
C LEU A 164 -8.01 1.96 15.54
N ALA A 165 -7.72 0.69 15.21
CA ALA A 165 -8.70 -0.25 14.67
C ALA A 165 -9.84 -0.53 15.67
N THR A 166 -9.51 -0.65 16.97
CA THR A 166 -10.50 -0.91 18.03
C THR A 166 -11.45 0.27 18.18
N CYS A 167 -10.94 1.50 18.12
CA CYS A 167 -11.74 2.73 18.14
C CYS A 167 -12.69 2.84 16.94
N ALA A 168 -12.24 2.44 15.75
CA ALA A 168 -13.03 2.55 14.53
C ALA A 168 -14.05 1.41 14.34
N LYS A 169 -13.85 0.26 15.00
CA LYS A 169 -14.65 -0.97 14.82
C LYS A 169 -16.15 -0.81 15.09
N PRO A 170 -16.62 -0.12 16.16
CA PRO A 170 -18.05 0.06 16.41
C PRO A 170 -18.80 0.75 15.27
N HIS A 171 -18.08 1.54 14.46
CA HIS A 171 -18.62 2.34 13.36
C HIS A 171 -18.45 1.67 11.99
N LYS A 172 -18.02 0.39 11.97
CA LYS A 172 -17.62 -0.35 10.75
C LYS A 172 -16.45 0.30 9.99
N ALA A 173 -15.73 1.20 10.65
CA ALA A 173 -14.68 2.02 10.06
C ALA A 173 -13.27 1.44 10.23
N ALA A 174 -13.14 0.24 10.81
CA ALA A 174 -11.87 -0.47 10.95
C ALA A 174 -11.45 -1.16 9.64
N THR A 175 -11.27 -0.35 8.58
CA THR A 175 -10.85 -0.80 7.25
C THR A 175 -9.57 -0.09 6.82
N TRP A 176 -8.75 -0.75 6.01
CA TRP A 176 -7.48 -0.20 5.55
C TRP A 176 -7.59 1.21 4.93
N PRO A 177 -8.57 1.51 4.05
CA PRO A 177 -8.73 2.84 3.49
C PRO A 177 -8.96 3.91 4.56
N ILE A 178 -9.71 3.61 5.64
CA ILE A 178 -9.97 4.59 6.69
C ILE A 178 -8.75 4.73 7.62
N LEU A 179 -8.17 3.61 8.05
CA LEU A 179 -7.08 3.61 9.04
C LEU A 179 -5.77 4.21 8.49
N THR A 180 -5.57 4.15 7.17
CA THR A 180 -4.34 4.67 6.53
C THR A 180 -4.51 6.06 5.93
N TYR A 181 -5.73 6.60 5.87
CA TYR A 181 -6.01 7.90 5.23
C TYR A 181 -5.26 9.06 5.89
N LEU A 182 -5.48 9.29 7.18
CA LEU A 182 -4.86 10.42 7.89
C LEU A 182 -3.34 10.25 8.02
N PRO A 183 -2.78 9.08 8.39
CA PRO A 183 -1.33 8.88 8.38
C PRO A 183 -0.70 9.18 7.02
N PHE A 184 -1.32 8.73 5.93
CA PHE A 184 -0.85 9.02 4.57
C PHE A 184 -0.82 10.52 4.27
N PHE A 185 -1.87 11.27 4.59
CA PHE A 185 -1.87 12.70 4.35
C PHE A 185 -0.97 13.48 5.31
N TRP A 186 -0.80 13.07 6.57
CA TRP A 186 0.13 13.77 7.46
C TRP A 186 1.60 13.56 7.09
N GLN A 187 1.98 12.38 6.61
CA GLN A 187 3.36 12.08 6.22
C GLN A 187 3.39 11.14 4.99
N PRO A 188 3.13 11.66 3.77
CA PRO A 188 3.06 10.83 2.55
C PRO A 188 4.39 10.15 2.21
N GLU A 189 5.52 10.62 2.75
CA GLU A 189 6.81 9.95 2.58
C GLU A 189 7.00 8.72 3.47
N ARG A 190 6.27 8.65 4.59
CA ARG A 190 6.43 7.60 5.62
C ARG A 190 5.28 6.60 5.64
N HIS A 191 4.09 7.03 5.21
CA HIS A 191 2.90 6.21 5.18
C HIS A 191 2.36 6.08 3.77
N MET A 192 1.62 5.00 3.53
CA MET A 192 0.90 4.79 2.28
C MET A 192 -0.57 4.49 2.55
N PHE A 193 -1.44 5.07 1.73
CA PHE A 193 -2.85 4.74 1.69
C PHE A 193 -3.06 3.35 1.09
N LEU A 194 -3.78 2.48 1.79
CA LEU A 194 -4.05 1.12 1.34
C LEU A 194 -5.49 0.97 0.85
N LYS A 195 -5.63 0.74 -0.45
CA LYS A 195 -6.86 0.24 -1.07
C LYS A 195 -6.69 -1.24 -1.43
N PRO A 196 -7.22 -2.17 -0.60
CA PRO A 196 -6.86 -3.58 -0.65
C PRO A 196 -6.83 -4.24 -2.03
N GLU A 197 -7.93 -4.17 -2.78
CA GLU A 197 -8.06 -4.88 -4.05
C GLU A 197 -7.03 -4.40 -5.08
N VAL A 198 -6.92 -3.08 -5.23
CA VAL A 198 -6.03 -2.44 -6.20
C VAL A 198 -4.56 -2.64 -5.80
N THR A 199 -4.22 -2.50 -4.52
CA THR A 199 -2.84 -2.71 -4.07
C THR A 199 -2.42 -4.18 -4.18
N ARG A 200 -3.32 -5.14 -3.95
CA ARG A 200 -3.04 -6.57 -4.18
C ARG A 200 -2.85 -6.88 -5.66
N GLU A 201 -3.69 -6.32 -6.51
CA GLU A 201 -3.58 -6.49 -7.96
C GLU A 201 -2.27 -5.90 -8.48
N TYR A 202 -1.92 -4.70 -8.04
CA TYR A 202 -0.63 -4.08 -8.30
C TYR A 202 0.54 -4.98 -7.83
N ALA A 203 0.51 -5.44 -6.58
CA ALA A 203 1.54 -6.30 -6.02
C ALA A 203 1.71 -7.59 -6.84
N ALA A 204 0.62 -8.21 -7.29
CA ALA A 204 0.68 -9.39 -8.16
C ALA A 204 1.34 -9.07 -9.51
N ARG A 205 0.97 -7.95 -10.13
CA ARG A 205 1.52 -7.49 -11.42
C ARG A 205 3.01 -7.19 -11.38
N VAL A 206 3.52 -6.67 -10.26
CA VAL A 206 4.95 -6.40 -10.07
C VAL A 206 5.71 -7.52 -9.35
N GLY A 207 5.03 -8.60 -8.99
CA GLY A 207 5.63 -9.81 -8.40
C GLY A 207 5.96 -9.72 -6.91
N HIS A 208 5.39 -8.76 -6.20
CA HIS A 208 5.66 -8.51 -4.78
C HIS A 208 4.86 -9.42 -3.83
N ILE A 209 5.49 -9.84 -2.73
CA ILE A 209 4.91 -10.76 -1.74
C ILE A 209 3.65 -10.24 -1.04
N PHE A 210 3.41 -8.92 -1.06
CA PHE A 210 2.20 -8.30 -0.50
C PHE A 210 0.91 -8.94 -1.04
N ALA A 211 0.87 -9.39 -2.31
CA ALA A 211 -0.30 -10.04 -2.90
C ALA A 211 -0.73 -11.31 -2.16
N GLU A 212 0.24 -11.99 -1.54
CA GLU A 212 0.07 -13.24 -0.79
C GLU A 212 -0.11 -12.99 0.72
N LEU A 213 0.50 -11.93 1.27
CA LEU A 213 0.46 -11.62 2.70
C LEU A 213 -0.79 -10.84 3.13
N TYR A 214 -1.50 -10.21 2.19
CA TYR A 214 -2.69 -9.43 2.55
C TYR A 214 -3.70 -10.26 3.36
N ALA A 215 -4.03 -9.77 4.54
CA ALA A 215 -5.07 -10.30 5.40
C ALA A 215 -6.19 -9.29 5.66
N SER A 216 -7.38 -9.81 5.94
CA SER A 216 -8.53 -9.08 6.47
C SER A 216 -8.99 -9.82 7.73
N PRO A 217 -9.12 -9.16 8.91
CA PRO A 217 -9.12 -7.71 9.18
C PRO A 217 -7.72 -7.04 9.19
N PRO A 218 -7.63 -5.69 9.32
CA PRO A 218 -6.34 -5.00 9.38
C PRO A 218 -5.40 -5.52 10.48
N ASP A 219 -4.15 -5.78 10.11
CA ASP A 219 -3.07 -6.19 10.99
C ASP A 219 -1.74 -5.50 10.64
N PHE A 220 -0.82 -5.47 11.60
CA PHE A 220 0.46 -4.78 11.40
C PHE A 220 1.37 -5.45 10.36
N PRO A 221 1.47 -6.80 10.26
CA PRO A 221 2.26 -7.43 9.20
C PRO A 221 1.85 -7.03 7.78
N THR A 222 0.55 -6.91 7.51
CA THR A 222 0.05 -6.41 6.22
C THR A 222 0.51 -4.96 5.98
N TYR A 223 0.49 -4.12 7.02
CA TYR A 223 0.98 -2.74 6.93
C TYR A 223 2.49 -2.67 6.66
N GLU A 224 3.30 -3.49 7.34
CA GLU A 224 4.75 -3.57 7.09
C GLU A 224 5.03 -4.01 5.64
N ALA A 225 4.31 -5.02 5.15
CA ALA A 225 4.43 -5.49 3.77
C ALA A 225 3.99 -4.43 2.73
N LEU A 226 3.05 -3.55 3.09
CA LEU A 226 2.67 -2.41 2.26
C LEU A 226 3.82 -1.40 2.15
N LEU A 227 4.46 -1.05 3.28
CA LEU A 227 5.56 -0.10 3.27
C LEU A 227 6.76 -0.65 2.47
N ASP A 228 7.07 -1.94 2.61
CA ASP A 228 8.08 -2.60 1.78
C ASP A 228 7.74 -2.55 0.28
N LEU A 229 6.48 -2.84 -0.09
CA LEU A 229 6.00 -2.71 -1.48
C LEU A 229 6.24 -1.30 -2.04
N VAL A 230 5.96 -0.27 -1.25
CA VAL A 230 6.11 1.14 -1.62
C VAL A 230 7.59 1.51 -1.77
N ASP A 231 8.45 1.05 -0.87
CA ASP A 231 9.89 1.31 -0.93
C ASP A 231 10.57 0.61 -2.11
N VAL A 232 10.16 -0.62 -2.42
CA VAL A 232 10.59 -1.32 -3.65
C VAL A 232 10.08 -0.58 -4.87
N THR A 233 8.81 -0.17 -4.89
CA THR A 233 8.21 0.59 -5.99
C THR A 233 8.97 1.87 -6.27
N ARG A 234 9.20 2.70 -5.24
CA ARG A 234 9.93 3.98 -5.33
C ARG A 234 11.28 3.81 -6.01
N ARG A 235 12.04 2.77 -5.65
CA ARG A 235 13.34 2.48 -6.26
C ARG A 235 13.23 2.01 -7.71
N LYS A 236 12.22 1.19 -8.01
CA LYS A 236 12.07 0.54 -9.33
C LYS A 236 11.48 1.46 -10.40
N ILE A 237 10.74 2.50 -10.01
CA ILE A 237 10.14 3.45 -10.94
C ILE A 237 10.89 4.79 -11.01
N GLY A 238 12.10 4.88 -10.44
CA GLY A 238 12.86 6.11 -10.34
C GLY A 238 13.08 6.86 -11.66
N GLU A 239 13.06 6.16 -12.80
CA GLU A 239 13.11 6.78 -14.14
C GLU A 239 11.88 7.64 -14.50
N LEU A 240 10.83 7.60 -13.69
CA LEU A 240 9.64 8.43 -13.87
C LEU A 240 9.70 9.75 -13.08
N ASP A 241 10.75 9.95 -12.27
CA ASP A 241 10.93 11.14 -11.44
C ASP A 241 9.74 11.42 -10.51
N GLN A 242 9.28 10.41 -9.76
CA GLN A 242 8.21 10.61 -8.77
C GLN A 242 8.59 11.65 -7.72
N ARG A 243 7.62 12.50 -7.34
CA ARG A 243 7.83 13.58 -6.37
C ARG A 243 7.73 13.11 -4.92
N ASP A 244 6.72 12.28 -4.63
CA ASP A 244 6.33 11.91 -3.28
C ASP A 244 5.47 10.64 -3.24
N GLY A 245 4.99 10.29 -2.05
CA GLY A 245 4.03 9.20 -1.85
C GLY A 245 2.69 9.37 -2.58
N ILE A 246 2.27 10.59 -2.95
CA ILE A 246 1.03 10.80 -3.73
C ILE A 246 1.21 10.30 -5.17
N ASP A 247 2.37 10.56 -5.78
CA ASP A 247 2.70 10.01 -7.08
C ASP A 247 2.74 8.48 -7.05
N ILE A 248 3.36 7.89 -6.02
CA ILE A 248 3.41 6.43 -5.85
C ILE A 248 2.01 5.84 -5.66
N GLN A 249 1.16 6.48 -4.86
CA GLN A 249 -0.22 6.04 -4.67
C GLN A 249 -1.00 6.05 -5.99
N GLY A 250 -0.85 7.11 -6.80
CA GLY A 250 -1.44 7.20 -8.14
C GLY A 250 -0.91 6.12 -9.08
N PHE A 251 0.39 5.83 -9.07
CA PHE A 251 0.99 4.76 -9.86
C PHE A 251 0.41 3.38 -9.49
N ILE A 252 0.33 3.06 -8.19
CA ILE A 252 -0.29 1.84 -7.68
C ILE A 252 -1.75 1.77 -8.13
N TRP A 253 -2.48 2.89 -8.09
CA TRP A 253 -3.88 2.95 -8.51
C TRP A 253 -4.05 2.61 -10.00
N VAL A 254 -3.27 3.26 -10.88
CA VAL A 254 -3.33 3.04 -12.32
C VAL A 254 -2.94 1.61 -12.66
N VAL A 255 -1.78 1.16 -12.19
CA VAL A 255 -1.26 -0.17 -12.51
C VAL A 255 -2.06 -1.28 -11.82
N GLY A 256 -2.71 -1.01 -10.69
CA GLY A 256 -3.56 -1.97 -9.97
C GLY A 256 -4.98 -2.10 -10.53
N GLY A 257 -5.29 -1.48 -11.68
CA GLY A 257 -6.59 -1.62 -12.36
C GLY A 257 -7.60 -0.52 -12.06
N GLY A 258 -7.16 0.64 -11.54
CA GLY A 258 -7.97 1.85 -11.43
C GLY A 258 -8.34 2.46 -12.79
N TYR A 259 -7.61 2.10 -13.84
CA TYR A 259 -7.85 2.49 -15.23
C TYR A 259 -8.08 1.25 -16.10
N ARG A 260 -8.93 1.38 -17.10
CA ARG A 260 -9.30 0.37 -18.10
C ARG A 260 -8.76 0.78 -19.47
N GLU A 261 -8.58 -0.17 -20.37
CA GLU A 261 -8.11 0.11 -21.74
C GLU A 261 -9.06 1.01 -22.54
N SER A 262 -10.33 1.09 -22.14
CA SER A 262 -11.32 2.01 -22.70
C SER A 262 -11.12 3.46 -22.25
N ASP A 263 -10.33 3.69 -21.21
CA ASP A 263 -10.07 5.02 -20.69
C ASP A 263 -9.10 5.76 -21.62
N GLY A 264 -9.25 7.08 -21.71
CA GLY A 264 -8.50 7.90 -22.65
C GLY A 264 -7.01 7.99 -22.32
N VAL A 265 -6.25 8.59 -23.23
CA VAL A 265 -4.88 9.05 -22.97
C VAL A 265 -4.95 10.46 -22.38
N TYR A 266 -4.23 10.68 -21.29
CA TYR A 266 -4.19 11.91 -20.52
C TYR A 266 -2.76 12.51 -20.56
N PRO A 267 -2.41 13.30 -21.60
CA PRO A 267 -1.05 13.81 -21.83
C PRO A 267 -0.52 14.77 -20.76
#